data_AF-A0A6S6W6U6-F1
#
_entry.id   AF-A0A6S6W6U6-F1
#
_cell.length_a   1.000
_cell.length_b   1.000
_cell.length_c   1.000
_cell.angle_alpha   90.00
_cell.angle_beta   90.00
_cell.angle_gamma   90.00
#
_symmetry.space_group_name_H-M   'P 1'
#
loop_
_entity.id
_entity.type
_entity.pdbx_description
1 polymer ?
#
loop_
_entity_poly.entity_id
_entity_poly.type
_entity_poly.pdbx_seq_one_letter_code
_entity_poly.pdbx_strand_id
1 'polypeptide(L)'
;MLRYEGILKFSLVPSIIFFVLSLASVALTTTYWIFGDWIVPRYINIVTTQFDDRTRQYVTDETIVYFTNEDTDATIVSGCLNLTAAVLALIAWSSLRKPDMDSQLNTNRRRFWILSVVVTTVIGSIMALVSLILHYTKRGSDRWGCTSERAMMGGKVNTNLYCPREMAACNYQPRFLKGTQRLNADIACNCAVAVKWMQIILIVVGLVTMTMFAMQARIRRTTRSMHSKEQPRTPTAEVGVAV
;
A
#
# COMPACT_ATOMS: atom_id res chain seq x y z
N MET A 1 -13.58 -5.57 -34.06
CA MET A 1 -13.91 -4.60 -32.99
C MET A 1 -14.37 -5.25 -31.66
N LEU A 2 -14.95 -6.46 -31.62
CA LEU A 2 -15.55 -7.03 -30.38
C LEU A 2 -14.61 -7.37 -29.19
N ARG A 3 -13.33 -7.71 -29.41
CA ARG A 3 -12.47 -8.24 -28.32
C ARG A 3 -11.96 -7.19 -27.33
N TYR A 4 -11.70 -5.95 -27.74
CA TYR A 4 -11.15 -4.93 -26.84
C TYR A 4 -12.23 -4.31 -25.94
N GLU A 5 -13.47 -4.18 -26.42
CA GLU A 5 -14.58 -3.68 -25.61
C GLU A 5 -14.98 -4.67 -24.53
N GLY A 6 -14.92 -5.97 -24.83
CA GLY A 6 -15.11 -7.03 -23.84
C GLY A 6 -14.10 -6.93 -22.70
N ILE A 7 -12.80 -6.87 -23.02
CA ILE A 7 -11.74 -6.75 -22.01
C ILE A 7 -11.86 -5.46 -21.20
N LEU A 8 -12.22 -4.33 -21.85
CA LEU A 8 -12.45 -3.08 -21.14
C LEU A 8 -13.67 -3.19 -20.21
N LYS A 9 -14.78 -3.80 -20.63
CA LYS A 9 -15.94 -4.03 -19.74
C LYS A 9 -15.56 -4.92 -18.55
N PHE A 10 -14.75 -5.95 -18.77
CA PHE A 10 -14.27 -6.85 -17.70
C PHE A 10 -13.26 -6.18 -16.75
N SER A 11 -12.49 -5.17 -17.18
CA SER A 11 -11.54 -4.48 -16.31
C SER A 11 -12.18 -3.55 -15.27
N LEU A 12 -13.48 -3.26 -15.40
CA LEU A 12 -14.23 -2.46 -14.44
C LEU A 12 -14.30 -3.14 -13.05
N VAL A 13 -14.68 -4.42 -13.03
CA VAL A 13 -14.87 -5.19 -11.79
C VAL A 13 -13.60 -5.20 -10.92
N PRO A 14 -12.42 -5.60 -11.41
CA PRO A 14 -11.21 -5.57 -10.61
C PRO A 14 -10.78 -4.14 -10.26
N SER A 15 -11.11 -3.12 -11.08
CA SER A 15 -10.84 -1.71 -10.72
C SER A 15 -11.69 -1.22 -9.55
N ILE A 16 -12.96 -1.61 -9.48
CA ILE A 16 -13.85 -1.29 -8.34
C ILE A 16 -13.36 -2.03 -7.08
N ILE A 17 -13.04 -3.33 -7.20
CA ILE A 17 -12.50 -4.10 -6.08
C ILE A 17 -11.18 -3.47 -5.59
N PHE A 18 -10.29 -3.07 -6.51
CA PHE A 18 -9.04 -2.41 -6.17
C PHE A 18 -9.27 -1.10 -5.41
N PHE A 19 -10.27 -0.32 -5.83
CA PHE A 19 -10.64 0.93 -5.17
C PHE A 19 -11.15 0.70 -3.74
N VAL A 20 -12.10 -0.23 -3.56
CA VAL A 20 -12.68 -0.53 -2.24
C VAL A 20 -11.61 -1.07 -1.28
N LEU A 21 -10.75 -1.98 -1.75
CA LEU A 21 -9.67 -2.53 -0.93
C LEU A 21 -8.62 -1.48 -0.59
N SER A 22 -8.28 -0.59 -1.52
CA SER A 22 -7.32 0.49 -1.26
C SER A 22 -7.89 1.48 -0.24
N LEU A 23 -9.17 1.81 -0.35
CA LEU A 23 -9.87 2.66 0.61
C LEU A 23 -9.91 2.01 2.01
N ALA A 24 -10.25 0.72 2.09
CA ALA A 24 -10.25 -0.02 3.34
C ALA A 24 -8.83 -0.09 3.96
N SER A 25 -7.80 -0.30 3.15
CA SER A 25 -6.40 -0.32 3.60
C SER A 25 -5.98 1.03 4.18
N VAL A 26 -6.30 2.14 3.52
CA VAL A 26 -6.03 3.49 4.03
C VAL A 26 -6.81 3.72 5.33
N ALA A 27 -8.10 3.39 5.38
CA ALA A 27 -8.92 3.56 6.57
C ALA A 27 -8.39 2.77 7.78
N LEU A 28 -8.04 1.50 7.60
CA LEU A 28 -7.44 0.69 8.67
C LEU A 28 -6.06 1.24 9.07
N THR A 29 -5.28 1.73 8.10
CA THR A 29 -3.95 2.31 8.36
C THR A 29 -4.06 3.55 9.25
N THR A 30 -4.95 4.47 8.88
CA THR A 30 -5.26 5.64 9.68
C THR A 30 -5.79 5.25 11.06
N THR A 31 -6.65 4.23 11.13
CA THR A 31 -7.23 3.78 12.40
C THR A 31 -6.15 3.27 13.34
N TYR A 32 -5.31 2.31 12.94
CA TYR A 32 -4.27 1.81 13.84
C TYR A 32 -3.25 2.89 14.20
N TRP A 33 -2.96 3.83 13.29
CA TRP A 33 -2.07 4.95 13.58
C TRP A 33 -2.64 5.87 14.66
N ILE A 34 -3.93 6.23 14.57
CA ILE A 34 -4.62 7.03 15.60
C ILE A 34 -4.62 6.30 16.94
N PHE A 35 -5.00 5.01 16.94
CA PHE A 35 -5.04 4.23 18.18
C PHE A 35 -3.65 4.11 18.82
N GLY A 36 -2.62 3.78 18.04
CA GLY A 36 -1.26 3.62 18.56
C GLY A 36 -0.66 4.92 19.07
N ASP A 37 -0.88 6.04 18.37
CA ASP A 37 -0.19 7.30 18.67
C ASP A 37 -0.92 8.16 19.71
N TRP A 38 -2.26 8.09 19.77
CA TRP A 38 -3.06 9.02 20.56
C TRP A 38 -3.89 8.36 21.67
N ILE A 39 -4.26 7.08 21.52
CA ILE A 39 -5.21 6.42 22.43
C ILE A 39 -4.50 5.45 23.37
N VAL A 40 -3.58 4.64 22.86
CA VAL A 40 -2.85 3.65 23.66
C VAL A 40 -1.66 4.35 24.33
N PRO A 41 -1.54 4.28 25.67
CA PRO A 41 -0.44 4.93 26.37
C PRO A 41 0.90 4.27 25.99
N ARG A 42 1.89 5.11 25.70
CA ARG A 42 3.27 4.70 25.38
C ARG A 42 4.16 4.57 26.63
N TYR A 43 3.80 5.25 27.70
CA TYR A 43 4.47 5.20 28.99
C TYR A 43 3.85 4.09 29.84
N ILE A 44 4.65 3.10 30.23
CA ILE A 44 4.22 1.91 30.95
C ILE A 44 5.11 1.69 32.15
N ASN A 45 4.50 1.56 33.32
CA ASN A 45 5.20 1.20 34.55
C ASN A 45 5.24 -0.31 34.71
N ILE A 46 6.44 -0.89 34.76
CA ILE A 46 6.65 -2.32 34.89
C ILE A 46 7.20 -2.61 36.27
N VAL A 47 6.48 -3.43 37.04
CA VAL A 47 7.00 -3.94 38.31
C VAL A 47 8.03 -5.01 37.99
N THR A 48 9.30 -4.75 38.33
CA THR A 48 10.39 -5.71 38.11
C THR A 48 10.39 -6.78 39.20
N THR A 49 11.15 -7.86 38.99
CA THR A 49 11.34 -8.91 40.00
C THR A 49 12.30 -8.51 41.11
N GLN A 50 12.94 -7.35 41.00
CA GLN A 50 13.89 -6.87 42.00
C GLN A 50 13.12 -6.23 43.16
N PHE A 51 13.28 -6.79 44.36
CA PHE A 51 12.70 -6.23 45.58
C PHE A 51 13.70 -5.29 46.22
N ASP A 52 13.27 -4.06 46.54
CA ASP A 52 14.08 -3.10 47.27
C ASP A 52 13.75 -3.20 48.77
N ASP A 53 14.67 -3.79 49.53
CA ASP A 53 14.53 -3.99 50.97
C ASP A 53 14.37 -2.67 51.74
N ARG A 54 14.87 -1.55 51.20
CA ARG A 54 14.81 -0.24 51.85
C ARG A 54 13.42 0.37 51.76
N THR A 55 12.78 0.26 50.59
CA THR A 55 11.41 0.77 50.36
C THR A 55 10.34 -0.29 50.62
N ARG A 56 10.74 -1.55 50.87
CA ARG A 56 9.86 -2.72 51.04
C ARG A 56 8.88 -2.91 49.88
N GLN A 57 9.30 -2.57 48.67
CA GLN A 57 8.49 -2.64 47.45
C GLN A 57 9.32 -3.18 46.29
N TYR A 58 8.64 -3.77 45.30
CA TYR A 58 9.30 -4.14 44.05
C TYR A 58 9.64 -2.88 43.24
N VAL A 59 10.85 -2.85 42.67
CA VAL A 59 11.32 -1.73 41.86
C VAL A 59 10.46 -1.61 40.61
N THR A 60 9.91 -0.42 40.37
CA THR A 60 9.18 -0.08 39.14
C THR A 60 10.14 0.47 38.10
N ASP A 61 10.22 -0.18 36.95
CA ASP A 61 10.92 0.32 35.77
C ASP A 61 9.94 1.14 34.92
N GLU A 62 10.30 2.38 34.65
CA GLU A 62 9.52 3.29 33.82
C GLU A 62 9.94 3.05 32.36
N THR A 63 9.04 2.41 31.58
CA THR A 63 9.33 2.06 30.18
C THR A 63 8.58 2.94 29.21
N ILE A 64 9.28 3.49 28.22
CA ILE A 64 8.71 4.30 27.15
C ILE A 64 8.79 3.54 25.83
N VAL A 65 7.63 3.33 25.20
CA VAL A 65 7.54 2.70 23.87
C VAL A 65 7.64 3.75 22.77
N TYR A 66 8.71 3.70 22.00
CA TYR A 66 8.93 4.49 20.79
C TYR A 66 8.62 3.67 19.55
N PHE A 67 7.82 4.22 18.64
CA PHE A 67 7.51 3.54 17.39
C PHE A 67 8.56 3.82 16.32
N THR A 68 9.00 2.78 15.64
CA THR A 68 9.76 2.91 14.40
C THR A 68 8.80 3.27 13.27
N ASN A 69 9.09 4.35 12.54
CA ASN A 69 8.16 4.91 11.56
C ASN A 69 8.30 4.31 10.16
N GLU A 70 9.45 3.75 9.81
CA GLU A 70 9.79 3.38 8.43
C GLU A 70 8.76 2.41 7.78
N ASP A 71 8.31 1.39 8.50
CA ASP A 71 7.28 0.45 8.02
C ASP A 71 5.91 1.14 7.88
N THR A 72 5.54 1.97 8.85
CA THR A 72 4.29 2.74 8.83
C THR A 72 4.27 3.74 7.67
N ASP A 73 5.36 4.46 7.44
CA ASP A 73 5.50 5.42 6.35
C ASP A 73 5.38 4.71 4.99
N ALA A 74 6.07 3.57 4.83
CA ALA A 74 5.94 2.74 3.63
C ALA A 74 4.50 2.25 3.41
N THR A 75 3.82 1.84 4.49
CA THR A 75 2.41 1.42 4.47
C THR A 75 1.49 2.54 4.00
N ILE A 76 1.66 3.75 4.56
CA ILE A 76 0.86 4.94 4.21
C ILE A 76 1.08 5.29 2.74
N VAL A 77 2.34 5.39 2.30
CA VAL A 77 2.67 5.72 0.92
C VAL A 77 2.09 4.67 -0.03
N SER A 78 2.21 3.39 0.30
CA SER A 78 1.60 2.32 -0.50
C SER A 78 0.08 2.45 -0.60
N GLY A 79 -0.60 2.68 0.52
CA GLY A 79 -2.06 2.86 0.55
C GLY A 79 -2.51 4.03 -0.33
N CYS A 80 -1.84 5.18 -0.22
CA CYS A 80 -2.13 6.37 -1.02
C CYS A 80 -1.88 6.16 -2.52
N LEU A 81 -0.78 5.50 -2.88
CA LEU A 81 -0.44 5.22 -4.28
C LEU A 81 -1.39 4.20 -4.90
N ASN A 82 -1.75 3.13 -4.17
CA ASN A 82 -2.72 2.13 -4.63
C ASN A 82 -4.12 2.72 -4.77
N LEU A 83 -4.56 3.58 -3.85
CA LEU A 83 -5.82 4.31 -3.97
C LEU A 83 -5.82 5.24 -5.19
N THR A 84 -4.73 5.99 -5.40
CA THR A 84 -4.56 6.84 -6.58
C THR A 84 -4.60 6.02 -7.86
N ALA A 85 -3.91 4.87 -7.89
CA ALA A 85 -3.92 3.96 -9.02
C ALA A 85 -5.32 3.41 -9.32
N ALA A 86 -6.10 3.07 -8.30
CA ALA A 86 -7.47 2.60 -8.44
C ALA A 86 -8.41 3.69 -8.98
N VAL A 87 -8.29 4.93 -8.49
CA VAL A 87 -9.04 6.08 -9.03
C VAL A 87 -8.66 6.32 -10.49
N LEU A 88 -7.37 6.31 -10.82
CA LEU A 88 -6.90 6.44 -12.20
C LEU A 88 -7.39 5.29 -13.08
N ALA A 89 -7.49 4.07 -12.57
CA ALA A 89 -8.03 2.93 -13.32
C ALA A 89 -9.51 3.14 -13.66
N LEU A 90 -10.33 3.65 -12.75
CA LEU A 90 -11.74 3.99 -13.01
C LEU A 90 -11.88 5.13 -14.02
N ILE A 91 -11.06 6.17 -13.90
CA ILE A 91 -11.07 7.30 -14.85
C ILE A 91 -10.57 6.85 -16.23
N ALA A 92 -9.50 6.05 -16.28
CA ALA A 92 -8.97 5.47 -17.51
C ALA A 92 -10.01 4.58 -18.19
N TRP A 93 -10.72 3.75 -17.43
CA TRP A 93 -11.82 2.93 -17.95
C TRP A 93 -12.90 3.76 -18.64
N SER A 94 -13.40 4.80 -17.94
CA SER A 94 -14.44 5.68 -18.49
C SER A 94 -13.95 6.48 -19.71
N SER A 95 -12.70 6.93 -19.68
CA SER A 95 -12.09 7.71 -20.75
C SER A 95 -11.83 6.87 -21.99
N LEU A 96 -11.28 5.66 -21.86
CA LEU A 96 -10.87 4.79 -22.97
C LEU A 96 -12.04 4.12 -23.72
N ARG A 97 -13.25 4.22 -23.16
CA ARG A 97 -14.49 3.74 -23.80
C ARG A 97 -15.07 4.73 -24.81
N LYS A 98 -14.67 6.00 -24.78
CA LYS A 98 -15.20 7.02 -25.69
C LYS A 98 -14.87 6.65 -27.15
N PRO A 99 -15.82 6.76 -28.10
CA PRO A 99 -15.66 6.27 -29.46
C PRO A 99 -14.53 6.98 -30.24
N ASP A 100 -14.23 8.24 -29.92
CA ASP A 100 -13.15 9.00 -30.54
C ASP A 100 -11.74 8.61 -30.04
N MET A 101 -11.62 7.78 -29.00
CA MET A 101 -10.30 7.44 -28.43
C MET A 101 -9.44 6.52 -29.29
N ASP A 102 -10.00 5.97 -30.35
CA ASP A 102 -9.25 5.17 -31.33
C ASP A 102 -8.74 6.00 -32.52
N SER A 103 -9.10 7.28 -32.60
CA SER A 103 -8.54 8.20 -33.60
C SER A 103 -7.05 8.44 -33.39
N GLN A 104 -6.31 8.74 -34.48
CA GLN A 104 -4.86 8.95 -34.39
C GLN A 104 -4.50 10.17 -33.54
N LEU A 105 -5.34 11.21 -33.58
CA LEU A 105 -5.19 12.45 -32.82
C LEU A 105 -5.20 12.20 -31.29
N ASN A 106 -5.96 11.20 -30.84
CA ASN A 106 -6.07 10.85 -29.42
C ASN A 106 -5.02 9.83 -28.93
N THR A 107 -3.99 9.53 -29.74
CA THR A 107 -2.96 8.53 -29.38
C THR A 107 -2.23 8.87 -28.09
N ASN A 108 -1.85 10.14 -27.88
CA ASN A 108 -1.13 10.58 -26.67
C ASN A 108 -2.01 10.48 -25.42
N ARG A 109 -3.29 10.88 -25.52
CA ARG A 109 -4.26 10.78 -24.43
C ARG A 109 -4.50 9.33 -24.00
N ARG A 110 -4.59 8.41 -24.96
CA ARG A 110 -4.70 6.96 -24.68
C ARG A 110 -3.46 6.43 -23.96
N ARG A 111 -2.26 6.79 -24.42
CA ARG A 111 -0.99 6.38 -23.79
C ARG A 111 -0.90 6.90 -22.36
N PHE A 112 -1.27 8.16 -22.14
CA PHE A 112 -1.31 8.77 -20.81
C PHE A 112 -2.14 7.93 -19.84
N TRP A 113 -3.42 7.68 -20.14
CA TRP A 113 -4.30 6.94 -19.21
C TRP A 113 -3.78 5.53 -18.88
N ILE A 114 -3.29 4.80 -19.88
CA ILE A 114 -2.76 3.45 -19.68
C ILE A 114 -1.45 3.49 -18.88
N LEU A 115 -0.53 4.39 -19.23
CA LEU A 115 0.76 4.51 -18.55
C LEU A 115 0.58 5.00 -17.12
N SER A 116 -0.32 5.94 -16.85
CA SER A 116 -0.62 6.42 -15.51
C SER A 116 -1.02 5.26 -14.61
N VAL A 117 -1.99 4.43 -15.03
CA VAL A 117 -2.42 3.24 -14.26
C VAL A 117 -1.26 2.28 -14.03
N VAL A 118 -0.49 1.96 -15.08
CA VAL A 118 0.63 1.02 -14.97
C VAL A 118 1.70 1.53 -14.00
N VAL A 119 2.14 2.78 -14.17
CA VAL A 119 3.21 3.37 -13.35
C VAL A 119 2.78 3.49 -11.89
N THR A 120 1.59 4.03 -11.61
CA THR A 120 1.14 4.19 -10.22
C THR A 120 0.92 2.85 -9.53
N THR A 121 0.42 1.84 -10.25
CA THR A 121 0.22 0.50 -9.69
C THR A 121 1.56 -0.19 -9.39
N VAL A 122 2.55 -0.06 -10.28
CA VAL A 122 3.90 -0.61 -10.06
C VAL A 122 4.56 0.02 -8.84
N ILE A 123 4.56 1.36 -8.75
CA ILE A 123 5.16 2.06 -7.60
C ILE A 123 4.39 1.72 -6.32
N GLY A 124 3.06 1.68 -6.34
CA GLY A 124 2.24 1.27 -5.20
C GLY A 124 2.52 -0.15 -4.73
N SER A 125 2.72 -1.08 -5.66
CA SER A 125 3.09 -2.48 -5.37
C SER A 125 4.50 -2.62 -4.80
N ILE A 126 5.46 -1.84 -5.32
CA ILE A 126 6.83 -1.79 -4.77
C ILE A 126 6.79 -1.27 -3.33
N MET A 127 6.05 -0.20 -3.06
CA MET A 127 5.93 0.34 -1.71
C MET A 127 5.22 -0.62 -0.74
N ALA A 128 4.22 -1.38 -1.23
CA ALA A 128 3.58 -2.43 -0.45
C ALA A 128 4.59 -3.52 -0.06
N LEU A 129 5.43 -3.93 -1.01
CA LEU A 129 6.50 -4.90 -0.77
C LEU A 129 7.56 -4.36 0.20
N VAL A 130 7.96 -3.09 0.06
CA VAL A 130 8.90 -2.43 0.98
C VAL A 130 8.35 -2.41 2.40
N SER A 131 7.07 -2.09 2.61
CA SER A 131 6.45 -2.19 3.93
C SER A 131 6.55 -3.61 4.49
N LEU A 132 6.19 -4.63 3.70
CA LEU A 132 6.31 -6.03 4.16
C LEU A 132 7.75 -6.41 4.52
N ILE A 133 8.74 -5.99 3.74
CA ILE A 133 10.17 -6.26 4.03
C ILE A 133 10.61 -5.52 5.29
N LEU A 134 10.28 -4.23 5.41
CA LEU A 134 10.64 -3.41 6.58
C LEU A 134 10.02 -3.97 7.85
N HIS A 135 8.78 -4.46 7.77
CA HIS A 135 8.12 -5.10 8.88
C HIS A 135 8.95 -6.26 9.48
N TYR A 136 9.46 -7.16 8.64
CA TYR A 136 10.23 -8.32 9.11
C TYR A 136 11.68 -7.98 9.44
N THR A 137 12.28 -7.01 8.76
CA THR A 137 13.69 -6.64 8.93
C THR A 137 13.93 -5.68 10.09
N LYS A 138 12.94 -4.86 10.46
CA LYS A 138 13.01 -3.92 11.60
C LYS A 138 12.47 -4.51 12.91
N ARG A 139 12.26 -5.83 12.94
CA ARG A 139 11.95 -6.54 14.18
C ARG A 139 13.19 -6.53 15.07
N GLY A 140 13.05 -6.00 16.28
CA GLY A 140 14.15 -5.93 17.24
C GLY A 140 14.48 -7.30 17.87
N SER A 141 15.64 -7.36 18.52
CA SER A 141 16.22 -8.60 19.07
C SER A 141 15.52 -9.13 20.31
N ASP A 142 14.68 -8.34 20.97
CA ASP A 142 14.03 -8.75 22.20
C ASP A 142 12.91 -9.77 21.95
N ARG A 143 12.52 -10.49 23.01
CA ARG A 143 11.40 -11.47 22.97
C ARG A 143 10.08 -10.92 22.44
N TRP A 144 9.93 -9.60 22.44
CA TRP A 144 8.74 -8.87 21.97
C TRP A 144 8.85 -8.38 20.52
N GLY A 145 10.00 -8.54 19.87
CA GLY A 145 10.28 -7.99 18.55
C GLY A 145 10.64 -6.50 18.58
N CYS A 146 11.17 -6.02 19.70
CA CYS A 146 11.59 -4.64 19.92
C CYS A 146 13.09 -4.57 20.27
N THR A 147 13.66 -3.38 20.25
CA THR A 147 15.02 -3.11 20.71
C THR A 147 14.94 -2.30 22.00
N SER A 148 15.53 -2.81 23.08
CA SER A 148 15.61 -2.11 24.36
C SER A 148 16.92 -1.35 24.49
N GLU A 149 16.82 -0.12 25.01
CA GLU A 149 17.96 0.71 25.38
C GLU A 149 17.70 1.29 26.78
N ARG A 150 18.65 1.14 27.70
CA ARG A 150 18.54 1.78 29.03
C ARG A 150 19.24 3.12 29.00
N ALA A 151 18.49 4.18 29.22
CA ALA A 151 19.00 5.54 29.24
C ALA A 151 18.67 6.22 30.57
N MET A 152 19.61 7.01 31.10
CA MET A 152 19.32 7.89 32.23
C MET A 152 18.50 9.09 31.73
N MET A 153 17.26 9.21 32.18
CA MET A 153 16.41 10.38 31.94
C MET A 153 15.90 10.92 33.28
N GLY A 154 16.15 12.20 33.54
CA GLY A 154 15.70 12.85 34.78
C GLY A 154 16.31 12.28 36.07
N GLY A 155 17.52 11.72 36.02
CA GLY A 155 18.21 11.14 37.18
C GLY A 155 17.76 9.73 37.57
N LYS A 156 16.83 9.12 36.83
CA LYS A 156 16.45 7.70 36.92
C LYS A 156 16.86 6.96 35.64
N VAL A 157 17.17 5.67 35.77
CA VAL A 157 17.42 4.79 34.62
C VAL A 157 16.06 4.31 34.12
N ASN A 158 15.68 4.73 32.91
CA ASN A 158 14.46 4.32 32.26
C ASN A 158 14.78 3.38 31.08
N THR A 159 13.87 2.44 30.81
CA THR A 159 13.99 1.58 29.64
C THR A 159 13.25 2.22 28.46
N ASN A 160 13.97 2.53 27.38
CA ASN A 160 13.39 2.96 26.12
C ASN A 160 13.24 1.75 25.20
N LEU A 161 12.04 1.52 24.69
CA LEU A 161 11.73 0.36 23.85
C LEU A 161 11.36 0.84 22.45
N TYR A 162 12.19 0.53 21.46
CA TYR A 162 11.93 0.87 20.06
C TYR A 162 11.29 -0.32 19.34
N CYS A 163 10.05 -0.15 18.91
CA CYS A 163 9.23 -1.22 18.33
C CYS A 163 8.54 -0.76 17.04
N PRO A 164 8.36 -1.65 16.06
CA PRO A 164 7.28 -1.49 15.08
C PRO A 164 5.93 -1.38 15.81
N ARG A 165 5.01 -0.56 15.29
CA ARG A 165 3.67 -0.32 15.90
C ARG A 165 2.92 -1.61 16.21
N GLU A 166 2.98 -2.59 15.31
CA GLU A 166 2.37 -3.90 15.54
C GLU A 166 3.04 -4.71 16.64
N MET A 167 4.37 -4.75 16.70
CA MET A 167 5.07 -5.51 17.74
C MET A 167 4.76 -4.93 19.12
N ALA A 168 4.69 -3.60 19.21
CA ALA A 168 4.22 -2.93 20.41
C ALA A 168 2.77 -3.29 20.75
N ALA A 169 1.84 -3.10 19.80
CA ALA A 169 0.40 -3.29 20.04
C ALA A 169 -0.01 -4.75 20.25
N CYS A 170 0.65 -5.71 19.59
CA CYS A 170 0.30 -7.13 19.63
C CYS A 170 1.06 -7.90 20.71
N ASN A 171 2.36 -7.64 20.87
CA ASN A 171 3.21 -8.48 21.73
C ASN A 171 3.49 -7.84 23.09
N TYR A 172 3.72 -6.53 23.11
CA TYR A 172 4.22 -5.86 24.31
C TYR A 172 3.11 -5.21 25.16
N GLN A 173 2.40 -4.22 24.62
CA GLN A 173 1.45 -3.39 25.36
C GLN A 173 0.31 -4.17 26.03
N PRO A 174 -0.32 -5.20 25.40
CA PRO A 174 -1.42 -5.94 26.03
C PRO A 174 -1.03 -6.70 27.31
N ARG A 175 0.28 -6.95 27.53
CA ARG A 175 0.79 -7.65 28.72
C ARG A 175 0.80 -6.75 29.95
N PHE A 176 0.93 -5.44 29.76
CA PHE A 176 1.15 -4.47 30.83
C PHE A 176 -0.01 -3.48 31.01
N LEU A 177 -0.81 -3.27 29.96
CA LEU A 177 -2.02 -2.45 30.02
C LEU A 177 -3.20 -3.23 30.61
N LYS A 178 -4.10 -2.50 31.28
CA LYS A 178 -5.30 -3.06 31.92
C LYS A 178 -6.56 -2.35 31.42
N GLY A 179 -7.70 -3.03 31.53
CA GLY A 179 -9.02 -2.47 31.21
C GLY A 179 -9.15 -2.00 29.75
N THR A 180 -9.70 -0.81 29.55
CA THR A 180 -9.97 -0.21 28.24
C THR A 180 -8.72 0.01 27.40
N GLN A 181 -7.58 0.31 28.02
CA GLN A 181 -6.31 0.53 27.30
C GLN A 181 -5.80 -0.74 26.63
N ARG A 182 -6.01 -1.90 27.28
CA ARG A 182 -5.69 -3.20 26.68
C ARG A 182 -6.59 -3.49 25.48
N LEU A 183 -7.89 -3.24 25.60
CA LEU A 183 -8.83 -3.43 24.50
C LEU A 183 -8.49 -2.54 23.30
N ASN A 184 -8.07 -1.30 23.55
CA ASN A 184 -7.60 -0.39 22.50
C ASN A 184 -6.31 -0.89 21.83
N ALA A 185 -5.38 -1.48 22.60
CA ALA A 185 -4.18 -2.11 22.05
C ALA A 185 -4.51 -3.36 21.20
N ASP A 186 -5.47 -4.18 21.64
CA ASP A 186 -5.94 -5.35 20.89
C ASP A 186 -6.61 -4.93 19.56
N ILE A 187 -7.39 -3.84 19.54
CA ILE A 187 -7.95 -3.25 18.31
C ILE A 187 -6.82 -2.78 17.39
N ALA A 188 -5.85 -2.02 17.92
CA ALA A 188 -4.72 -1.54 17.14
C ALA A 188 -3.91 -2.70 16.54
N CYS A 189 -3.71 -3.78 17.29
CA CYS A 189 -3.08 -5.00 16.82
C CYS A 189 -3.84 -5.63 15.64
N ASN A 190 -5.15 -5.85 15.80
CA ASN A 190 -5.97 -6.44 14.74
C ASN A 190 -5.96 -5.60 13.47
N CYS A 191 -6.04 -4.27 13.60
CA CYS A 191 -5.94 -3.36 12.46
C CYS A 191 -4.56 -3.44 11.78
N ALA A 192 -3.47 -3.44 12.56
CA ALA A 192 -2.11 -3.53 12.01
C ALA A 192 -1.88 -4.86 11.25
N VAL A 193 -2.31 -5.98 11.83
CA VAL A 193 -2.23 -7.30 11.18
C VAL A 193 -3.07 -7.32 9.91
N ALA A 194 -4.30 -6.82 9.95
CA ALA A 194 -5.19 -6.77 8.79
C ALA A 194 -4.62 -5.93 7.65
N VAL A 195 -3.98 -4.78 7.94
CA VAL A 195 -3.37 -3.92 6.92
C VAL A 195 -2.29 -4.66 6.14
N LYS A 196 -1.48 -5.51 6.80
CA LYS A 196 -0.41 -6.26 6.13
C LYS A 196 -0.92 -7.32 5.19
N TRP A 197 -1.95 -8.04 5.60
CA TRP A 197 -2.65 -8.96 4.70
C TRP A 197 -3.27 -8.21 3.52
N MET A 198 -3.82 -7.01 3.77
CA MET A 198 -4.29 -6.15 2.70
C MET A 198 -3.17 -5.70 1.76
N GLN A 199 -1.94 -5.44 2.22
CA GLN A 199 -0.83 -5.11 1.31
C GLN A 199 -0.59 -6.22 0.28
N ILE A 200 -0.62 -7.49 0.70
CA ILE A 200 -0.50 -8.64 -0.22
C ILE A 200 -1.66 -8.67 -1.22
N ILE A 201 -2.89 -8.50 -0.74
CA ILE A 201 -4.08 -8.50 -1.60
C ILE A 201 -4.02 -7.33 -2.61
N LEU A 202 -3.60 -6.15 -2.17
CA LEU A 202 -3.45 -4.97 -3.02
C LEU A 202 -2.40 -5.17 -4.11
N ILE A 203 -1.28 -5.82 -3.80
CA ILE A 203 -0.29 -6.20 -4.82
C ILE A 203 -0.94 -7.11 -5.87
N VAL A 204 -1.64 -8.16 -5.45
CA VAL A 204 -2.26 -9.12 -6.38
C VAL A 204 -3.32 -8.45 -7.25
N VAL A 205 -4.24 -7.69 -6.64
CA VAL A 205 -5.31 -6.99 -7.36
C VAL A 205 -4.74 -5.88 -8.26
N GLY A 206 -3.71 -5.17 -7.81
CA GLY A 206 -2.97 -4.21 -8.60
C GLY A 206 -2.34 -4.85 -9.84
N LEU A 207 -1.66 -5.98 -9.71
CA LEU A 207 -1.09 -6.71 -10.84
C LEU A 207 -2.17 -7.18 -11.83
N VAL A 208 -3.33 -7.65 -11.34
CA VAL A 208 -4.46 -8.03 -12.20
C VAL A 208 -5.00 -6.83 -12.97
N THR A 209 -5.26 -5.70 -12.31
CA THR A 209 -5.73 -4.49 -13.00
C THR A 209 -4.71 -3.99 -14.02
N MET A 210 -3.43 -3.92 -13.64
CA MET A 210 -2.34 -3.55 -14.53
C MET A 210 -2.26 -4.46 -15.77
N THR A 211 -2.32 -5.77 -15.60
CA THR A 211 -2.24 -6.73 -16.71
C THR A 211 -3.41 -6.60 -17.67
N MET A 212 -4.63 -6.33 -17.17
CA MET A 212 -5.79 -6.09 -18.04
C MET A 212 -5.64 -4.81 -18.89
N PHE A 213 -5.19 -3.70 -18.30
CA PHE A 213 -4.92 -2.47 -19.05
C PHE A 213 -3.75 -2.64 -20.03
N ALA A 214 -2.69 -3.35 -19.65
CA ALA A 214 -1.57 -3.66 -20.53
C ALA A 214 -2.00 -4.57 -21.70
N MET A 215 -2.84 -5.58 -21.45
CA MET A 215 -3.37 -6.47 -22.48
C MET A 215 -4.28 -5.71 -23.45
N GLN A 216 -5.14 -4.83 -22.94
CA GLN A 216 -5.95 -3.94 -23.78
C GLN A 216 -5.06 -3.06 -24.68
N ALA A 217 -3.97 -2.50 -24.14
CA ALA A 217 -3.01 -1.72 -24.90
C ALA A 217 -2.32 -2.55 -25.99
N ARG A 218 -1.90 -3.79 -25.67
CA ARG A 218 -1.23 -4.71 -26.59
C ARG A 218 -2.14 -5.11 -27.74
N ILE A 219 -3.39 -5.49 -27.46
CA ILE A 219 -4.36 -5.90 -28.48
C ILE A 219 -4.68 -4.72 -29.42
N ARG A 220 -4.86 -3.49 -28.88
CA ARG A 220 -5.09 -2.32 -29.73
C ARG A 220 -3.90 -2.01 -30.63
N ARG A 221 -2.66 -2.24 -30.17
CA ARG A 221 -1.46 -2.08 -31.02
C ARG A 221 -1.41 -3.11 -32.14
N THR A 222 -1.72 -4.37 -31.87
CA THR A 222 -1.66 -5.44 -32.88
C THR A 222 -2.72 -5.28 -33.97
N THR A 223 -3.96 -4.89 -33.61
CA THR A 223 -5.02 -4.65 -34.60
C THR A 223 -4.68 -3.49 -35.55
N ARG A 224 -4.02 -2.43 -35.07
CA ARG A 224 -3.61 -1.30 -35.94
C ARG A 224 -2.49 -1.69 -36.92
N SER A 225 -1.56 -2.54 -36.50
CA SER A 225 -0.46 -3.03 -37.35
C SER A 225 -0.98 -3.85 -38.55
N MET A 226 -2.09 -4.58 -38.38
CA MET A 226 -2.72 -5.31 -39.48
C MET A 226 -3.39 -4.36 -40.49
N HIS A 227 -4.16 -3.37 -40.04
CA HIS A 227 -4.82 -2.43 -40.95
C HIS A 227 -3.85 -1.52 -41.73
N SER A 228 -2.70 -1.14 -41.17
CA SER A 228 -1.69 -0.35 -41.91
C SER A 228 -0.90 -1.16 -42.95
N LYS A 229 -0.88 -2.50 -42.87
CA LYS A 229 -0.21 -3.35 -43.87
C LYS A 229 -1.07 -3.63 -45.10
N GLU A 230 -2.38 -3.46 -44.99
CA GLU A 230 -3.34 -3.84 -46.03
C GLU A 230 -3.77 -2.66 -46.92
N GLN A 231 -3.21 -1.46 -46.70
CA GLN A 231 -3.47 -0.31 -47.55
C GLN A 231 -2.76 -0.53 -48.90
N PRO A 232 -3.50 -0.77 -50.00
CA PRO A 232 -2.88 -1.01 -51.30
C PRO A 232 -2.13 0.26 -51.70
N ARG A 233 -0.86 0.13 -52.12
CA ARG A 233 -0.19 1.20 -52.85
C ARG A 233 -1.07 1.51 -54.05
N THR A 234 -1.72 2.67 -54.06
CA THR A 234 -2.30 3.23 -55.27
C THR A 234 -1.20 3.22 -56.34
N PRO A 235 -1.40 2.56 -57.49
CA PRO A 235 -0.43 2.61 -58.57
C PRO A 235 -0.25 4.08 -58.93
N THR A 236 0.99 4.56 -58.81
CA THR A 236 1.42 5.85 -59.35
C THR A 236 0.97 5.89 -60.81
N ALA A 237 0.02 6.77 -61.12
CA ALA A 237 -0.36 7.06 -62.49
C ALA A 237 0.89 7.55 -63.21
N GLU A 238 1.43 6.74 -64.10
CA GLU A 238 2.44 7.16 -65.05
C GLU A 238 1.84 8.29 -65.88
N VAL A 239 2.34 9.50 -65.66
CA VAL A 239 2.07 10.66 -66.51
C VAL A 239 2.81 10.40 -67.81
N GLY A 240 2.12 9.79 -68.77
CA GLY A 240 2.57 9.68 -70.15
C GLY A 240 2.70 11.08 -70.75
N VAL A 241 3.93 11.54 -70.91
CA VAL A 241 4.25 12.71 -71.72
C VAL A 241 4.21 12.26 -73.18
N ALA A 242 3.14 12.62 -73.88
CA ALA A 242 3.08 12.51 -75.33
C ALA A 242 3.90 13.66 -75.95
N VAL A 243 4.87 13.31 -76.81
CA VAL A 243 5.56 14.21 -77.74
C VAL A 243 5.16 13.81 -79.14
#